data_AF-A0A3M7PG24-F1
#
_entry.id   AF-A0A3M7PG24-F1
#
_cell.length_a   1.000
_cell.length_b   1.000
_cell.length_c   1.000
_cell.angle_alpha   90.00
_cell.angle_beta   90.00
_cell.angle_gamma   90.00
#
_symmetry.space_group_name_H-M   'P 1'
#
loop_
_entity.id
_entity.type
_entity.pdbx_description
1 polymer ?
#
loop_
_entity_poly.entity_id
_entity_poly.type
_entity_poly.pdbx_seq_one_letter_code
_entity_poly.pdbx_strand_id
1 'polypeptide(L)' 'MHGGLLLCEENVHITINITRVLDKLLTNYRIPTVIDTNMNINSLGPISNFEMSYTMDCYFRQGSKNK' A
#
# COMPACT_ATOMS: atom_id res chain seq x y z
N MET A 1 33.34 -27.59 6.26
CA MET A 1 32.18 -27.24 5.41
C MET A 1 30.86 -27.44 6.16
N HIS A 2 30.57 -26.66 7.21
CA HIS A 2 29.34 -26.83 8.04
C HIS A 2 28.67 -25.48 8.42
N GLY A 3 29.08 -24.35 7.84
CA GLY A 3 28.55 -23.02 8.21
C GLY A 3 27.37 -22.51 7.38
N GLY A 4 26.94 -23.23 6.34
CA GLY A 4 25.92 -22.75 5.39
C GLY A 4 24.47 -23.14 5.74
N LEU A 5 24.25 -24.12 6.61
CA LEU A 5 22.89 -24.63 6.89
C LEU A 5 22.11 -23.79 7.92
N LEU A 6 22.80 -23.18 8.89
CA LEU A 6 22.16 -22.45 10.00
C LEU A 6 21.52 -21.12 9.57
N LEU A 7 22.08 -20.43 8.56
CA LEU A 7 21.51 -19.18 8.05
C LEU A 7 20.21 -19.41 7.24
N CYS A 8 20.00 -20.62 6.72
CA CYS A 8 18.75 -20.94 6.01
C CYS A 8 17.58 -21.17 6.98
N GLU A 9 17.82 -21.78 8.15
CA GLU A 9 16.77 -22.10 9.13
C GLU A 9 16.15 -20.83 9.76
N GLU A 10 16.96 -19.82 10.09
CA GLU A 10 16.48 -18.54 10.62
C GLU A 10 15.63 -17.76 9.60
N ASN A 11 16.07 -17.73 8.33
CA ASN A 11 15.33 -17.07 7.25
C ASN A 11 14.02 -17.79 6.91
N VAL A 12 13.98 -19.13 7.01
CA VAL A 12 12.76 -19.93 6.84
C VAL A 12 11.76 -19.62 7.94
N HIS A 13 12.18 -19.53 9.20
CA HIS A 13 11.31 -19.19 10.32
C HIS A 13 10.70 -17.79 10.24
N ILE A 14 11.49 -16.78 9.83
CA ILE A 14 10.99 -15.41 9.61
C ILE A 14 9.97 -15.39 8.47
N THR A 15 10.28 -16.06 7.37
CA THR A 15 9.41 -16.11 6.18
C THR A 15 8.08 -16.80 6.51
N ILE A 16 8.11 -17.92 7.24
CA ILE A 16 6.91 -18.65 7.68
C ILE A 16 6.04 -17.77 8.59
N ASN A 17 6.63 -16.96 9.46
CA ASN A 17 5.87 -16.07 10.33
C ASN A 17 5.16 -14.96 9.54
N ILE A 18 5.82 -14.40 8.51
CA ILE A 18 5.22 -13.37 7.65
C ILE A 18 4.05 -13.94 6.84
N THR A 19 4.24 -15.10 6.19
CA THR A 19 3.18 -15.73 5.37
C THR A 19 1.94 -16.04 6.20
N ARG A 20 2.12 -16.58 7.42
CA ARG A 20 1.01 -16.90 8.33
C ARG A 20 0.25 -15.68 8.85
N VAL A 21 0.92 -14.52 9.00
CA VAL A 21 0.26 -13.26 9.37
C VAL A 21 -0.52 -12.71 8.19
N LEU A 22 0.05 -12.77 6.98
CA LEU A 22 -0.61 -12.29 5.76
C LEU A 22 -1.91 -13.06 5.49
N ASP A 23 -1.88 -14.39 5.59
CA ASP A 23 -3.06 -15.24 5.37
C ASP A 23 -4.20 -14.90 6.35
N LYS A 24 -3.88 -14.55 7.60
CA LYS A 24 -4.85 -14.14 8.63
C LYS A 24 -5.44 -12.76 8.39
N LEU A 25 -4.65 -11.83 7.85
CA LEU A 25 -5.13 -10.48 7.51
C LEU A 25 -6.11 -10.49 6.33
N LEU A 26 -5.99 -11.48 5.44
CA LEU A 26 -6.83 -11.60 4.25
C LEU A 26 -8.14 -12.36 4.47
N THR A 27 -8.28 -13.13 5.55
CA THR A 27 -9.38 -14.11 5.67
C THR A 27 -10.76 -13.49 5.98
N ASN A 28 -10.84 -12.24 6.45
CA ASN A 28 -12.10 -11.63 6.92
C ASN A 28 -12.31 -10.15 6.52
N TYR A 29 -11.80 -9.73 5.36
CA TYR A 29 -11.98 -8.36 4.87
C TYR A 29 -13.39 -8.15 4.29
N ARG A 30 -14.39 -7.90 5.14
CA ARG A 30 -15.80 -7.74 4.72
C ARG A 30 -16.57 -6.60 5.41
N ILE A 31 -15.90 -5.75 6.17
CA ILE A 31 -16.54 -4.64 6.89
C ILE A 31 -16.44 -3.38 6.00
N PRO A 32 -17.51 -2.56 5.88
CA PRO A 32 -17.40 -1.27 5.22
C PRO A 32 -16.34 -0.40 5.90
N THR A 33 -15.29 -0.05 5.14
CA THR A 33 -14.17 0.73 5.64
C THR A 33 -14.35 2.20 5.26
N VAL A 34 -14.34 3.08 6.25
CA VAL A 34 -14.29 4.53 6.00
C VAL A 34 -12.87 4.87 5.51
N ILE A 35 -12.79 5.49 4.33
CA ILE A 35 -11.53 5.93 3.73
C ILE A 35 -11.39 7.43 3.95
N ASP A 36 -10.35 7.82 4.69
CA ASP A 36 -9.89 9.20 4.82
C ASP A 36 -9.06 9.54 3.58
N THR A 37 -9.51 10.51 2.79
CA THR A 37 -8.78 10.95 1.58
C THR A 37 -8.15 12.33 1.79
N ASN A 38 -6.99 12.52 1.17
CA ASN A 38 -6.31 13.80 1.14
C ASN A 38 -5.66 14.00 -0.24
N MET A 39 -5.84 15.17 -0.83
CA MET A 39 -5.24 15.56 -2.09
C MET A 39 -4.33 16.77 -1.87
N ASN A 40 -3.03 16.58 -2.10
CA ASN A 40 -2.07 17.68 -2.12
C ASN A 40 -1.71 18.02 -3.57
N ILE A 41 -2.05 19.22 -4.01
CA ILE A 41 -1.79 19.68 -5.38
C ILE A 41 -0.34 20.14 -5.47
N ASN A 42 0.44 19.53 -6.36
CA ASN A 42 1.83 19.90 -6.59
C ASN A 42 1.95 20.95 -7.69
N SER A 43 1.19 20.75 -8.77
CA SER A 43 1.21 21.63 -9.93
C SER A 43 -0.20 21.75 -10.52
N LEU A 44 -0.48 22.93 -11.05
CA LEU A 44 -1.56 23.12 -11.99
C LEU A 44 -0.91 23.21 -13.38
N GLY A 45 -1.24 22.25 -14.23
CA GLY A 45 -0.83 22.22 -15.62
C GLY A 45 -1.62 23.22 -16.47
N PRO A 46 -1.44 23.18 -17.80
CA PRO A 46 -2.13 24.09 -18.69
C PRO A 46 -3.64 23.89 -18.64
N ILE A 47 -4.36 25.01 -18.76
CA ILE A 47 -5.81 25.05 -18.92
C ILE A 47 -6.09 25.29 -20.40
N SER A 48 -6.86 24.39 -21.01
CA SER A 48 -7.29 24.50 -22.41
C SER A 48 -8.73 24.98 -22.45
N ASN A 49 -8.95 26.23 -22.86
CA ASN A 49 -10.29 26.80 -22.98
C ASN A 49 -11.07 26.22 -24.17
N PHE A 50 -10.37 25.79 -25.22
CA PHE A 50 -10.98 25.17 -26.39
C PHE A 50 -11.49 23.76 -26.09
N GLU A 51 -10.73 22.99 -25.31
CA GLU A 51 -11.08 21.61 -24.93
C GLU A 51 -11.83 21.53 -23.58
N MET A 52 -12.01 22.66 -22.90
CA MET A 52 -12.62 22.74 -21.57
C MET A 52 -11.96 21.79 -20.55
N SER A 53 -10.63 21.67 -20.62
CA SER A 53 -9.85 20.73 -19.81
C SER A 53 -8.74 21.45 -19.04
N TYR A 54 -8.32 20.87 -17.92
CA TYR A 54 -7.10 21.28 -17.23
C TYR A 54 -6.35 20.04 -16.76
N THR A 55 -5.03 20.16 -16.69
CA THR A 55 -4.16 19.12 -16.14
C THR A 55 -3.71 19.53 -14.74
N MET A 56 -3.53 18.57 -13.84
CA MET A 56 -3.05 18.81 -12.48
C MET A 56 -2.26 17.60 -12.00
N ASP A 57 -1.10 17.85 -11.41
CA ASP A 57 -0.35 16.81 -10.70
C ASP A 57 -0.65 16.94 -9.20
N CYS A 58 -1.06 15.83 -8.58
CA CYS A 58 -1.32 15.79 -7.15
C CYS A 58 -0.76 14.52 -6.49
N TYR A 59 -0.37 14.65 -5.23
CA TYR A 59 -0.22 13.50 -4.34
C TYR A 59 -1.56 13.17 -3.73
N PHE A 60 -2.15 12.08 -4.20
CA PHE A 60 -3.39 11.55 -3.64
C PHE A 60 -3.08 10.50 -2.58
N ARG A 61 -3.58 10.73 -1.36
CA ARG A 61 -3.36 9.87 -0.21
C ARG A 61 -4.70 9.30 0.25
N GLN A 62 -4.72 8.00 0.48
CA GLN A 62 -5.82 7.30 1.10
C GLN A 62 -5.32 6.67 2.39
N GLY A 63 -5.97 7.00 3.49
CA GLY A 63 -5.80 6.35 4.78
C GLY A 63 -7.09 5.64 5.14
N SER A 64 -6.98 4.53 5.85
CA SER A 64 -8.12 3.99 6.57
C SER A 64 -7.64 3.51 7.92
N LYS A 65 -8.48 3.67 8.93
CA LYS A 65 -8.25 3.00 10.21
C LYS A 65 -8.78 1.59 10.06
N ASN A 66 -7.89 0.62 9.87
CA ASN A 66 -8.23 -0.78 10.10
C ASN A 66 -8.67 -0.87 11.58
N LYS A 67 -9.97 -1.07 11.80
CA LYS A 67 -10.53 -1.36 13.12
C LYS A 67 -10.36 -2.84 13.44
#